data_AF-A0A848EVU7-F1
#
_entry.id   AF-A0A848EVU7-F1
#
_cell.length_a   1.000
_cell.length_b   1.000
_cell.length_c   1.000
_cell.angle_alpha   90.00
_cell.angle_beta   90.00
_cell.angle_gamma   90.00
#
_symmetry.space_group_name_H-M   'P 1'
#
loop_
_entity.id
_entity.type
_entity.pdbx_description
1 polymer ?
#
loop_
_entity_poly.entity_id
_entity_poly.type
_entity_poly.pdbx_seq_one_letter_code
_entity_poly.pdbx_strand_id
1 'polypeptide(L)'
;MKLQCLRQSEEPDFKTLDNDDSVNWWAAQLTYGKAVKSQPGTWSAWVEYLNVEDGAYLGGSTNIWRFDSDALNNIKTWGVGGSYVVAKNTLFNVYQSFGSKWKTNKTNADDPEEQTRAEFVFSF
;
A
#
# COMPACT_ATOMS: atom_id res chain seq x y z
N MET A 1 10.93 -7.38 14.06
CA MET A 1 10.84 -6.31 13.05
C MET A 1 11.09 -6.94 11.69
N LYS A 2 10.28 -6.62 10.68
CA LYS A 2 10.38 -7.15 9.31
C LYS A 2 10.44 -5.97 8.35
N LEU A 3 11.43 -5.98 7.44
CA LEU A 3 11.48 -5.06 6.30
C LEU A 3 11.07 -5.84 5.06
N GLN A 4 10.19 -5.26 4.26
CA GLN A 4 9.77 -5.80 2.98
C GLN A 4 9.91 -4.73 1.92
N CYS A 5 10.71 -5.01 0.89
CA CYS A 5 10.84 -4.17 -0.29
C CYS A 5 10.14 -4.88 -1.45
N LEU A 6 9.34 -4.14 -2.21
CA LEU A 6 8.64 -4.63 -3.39
C LEU A 6 9.04 -3.77 -4.57
N ARG A 7 9.34 -4.41 -5.70
CA ARG A 7 9.65 -3.75 -6.97
C ARG A 7 8.84 -4.36 -8.11
N GLN A 8 8.48 -3.52 -9.06
CA GLN A 8 7.71 -3.88 -10.24
C GLN A 8 8.29 -5.07 -11.03
N SER A 9 9.60 -5.14 -11.21
CA SER A 9 10.29 -6.19 -11.97
C SER A 9 10.16 -7.60 -11.39
N GLU A 10 9.62 -7.74 -10.18
CA GLU A 10 9.51 -9.00 -9.44
C GLU A 10 8.06 -9.55 -9.45
N GLU A 11 7.10 -8.86 -10.07
CA GLU A 11 5.70 -9.31 -10.20
C GLU A 11 5.38 -9.86 -11.61
N PRO A 12 4.94 -11.13 -11.73
CA PRO A 12 4.88 -11.84 -13.02
C PRO A 12 3.76 -11.40 -13.99
N ASP A 13 2.78 -10.60 -13.56
CA ASP A 13 1.58 -10.25 -14.36
C ASP A 13 1.44 -8.73 -14.63
N PHE A 14 2.54 -7.99 -14.63
CA PHE A 14 2.53 -6.54 -14.82
C PHE A 14 2.32 -6.12 -16.29
N LYS A 15 1.44 -5.14 -16.53
CA LYS A 15 1.22 -4.50 -17.84
C LYS A 15 1.42 -2.99 -17.70
N THR A 16 2.34 -2.36 -18.43
CA THR A 16 2.45 -0.89 -18.48
C THR A 16 1.21 -0.29 -19.16
N LEU A 17 0.73 0.88 -18.71
CA LEU A 17 -0.41 1.54 -19.35
C LEU A 17 -0.07 2.03 -20.77
N ASP A 18 1.20 2.32 -21.05
CA ASP A 18 1.65 2.98 -22.28
C ASP A 18 2.61 2.15 -23.17
N ASN A 19 2.82 0.85 -22.91
CA ASN A 19 3.87 0.03 -23.57
C ASN A 19 5.29 0.62 -23.43
N ASP A 20 5.51 1.53 -22.48
CA ASP A 20 6.82 2.06 -22.16
C ASP A 20 7.44 1.23 -21.04
N ASP A 21 8.36 0.34 -21.41
CA ASP A 21 9.05 -0.58 -20.49
C ASP A 21 10.00 0.13 -19.49
N SER A 22 10.08 1.46 -19.53
CA SER A 22 10.95 2.25 -18.66
C SER A 22 10.30 2.68 -17.33
N VAL A 23 8.98 2.54 -17.20
CA VAL A 23 8.24 3.02 -16.03
C VAL A 23 8.34 2.05 -14.87
N ASN A 24 8.71 2.51 -13.67
CA ASN A 24 8.92 1.70 -12.48
C ASN A 24 8.08 2.14 -11.26
N TRP A 25 7.71 1.18 -10.41
CA TRP A 25 7.25 1.43 -9.05
C TRP A 25 8.08 0.65 -8.03
N TRP A 26 8.21 1.24 -6.84
CA TRP A 26 8.80 0.56 -5.70
C TRP A 26 8.10 0.95 -4.40
N ALA A 27 8.01 -0.03 -3.51
CA ALA A 27 7.48 0.15 -2.16
C ALA A 27 8.46 -0.40 -1.13
N ALA A 28 8.54 0.27 0.01
CA ALA A 28 9.26 -0.23 1.18
C ALA A 28 8.33 -0.16 2.39
N GLN A 29 8.18 -1.28 3.09
CA GLN A 29 7.37 -1.38 4.30
C GLN A 29 8.21 -1.91 5.45
N LEU A 30 8.19 -1.18 6.57
CA LEU A 30 8.79 -1.59 7.82
C LEU A 30 7.66 -1.96 8.80
N THR A 31 7.63 -3.22 9.22
CA THR A 31 6.63 -3.75 10.14
C THR A 31 7.27 -4.12 11.48
N TYR A 32 6.63 -3.69 12.56
CA TYR A 32 6.92 -4.09 13.92
C TYR A 32 5.76 -4.90 14.51
N GLY A 33 6.08 -5.88 15.36
CA GLY A 33 5.10 -6.85 15.85
C GLY A 33 4.72 -7.91 14.80
N LYS A 34 3.73 -8.73 15.16
CA LYS A 34 3.14 -9.77 14.30
C LYS A 34 1.70 -10.03 14.77
N ALA A 35 0.71 -9.68 13.95
CA ALA A 35 -0.67 -10.09 14.18
C ALA A 35 -0.86 -11.55 13.76
N VAL A 36 -1.21 -12.42 14.72
CA VAL A 36 -1.39 -13.86 14.52
C VAL A 36 -2.85 -14.20 14.81
N LYS A 37 -3.65 -14.47 13.77
CA LYS A 37 -5.10 -14.72 13.89
C LYS A 37 -5.49 -15.83 14.89
N SER A 38 -4.58 -16.77 15.18
CA SER A 38 -4.80 -17.81 16.19
C SER A 38 -4.55 -17.38 17.64
N GLN A 39 -3.92 -16.22 17.86
CA GLN A 39 -3.54 -15.68 19.16
C GLN A 39 -4.18 -14.29 19.37
N PRO A 40 -5.30 -14.21 20.11
CA PRO A 40 -5.90 -12.93 20.49
C PRO A 40 -4.91 -12.02 21.21
N GLY A 41 -5.04 -10.71 20.99
CA GLY A 41 -4.18 -9.68 21.58
C GLY A 41 -2.86 -9.46 20.86
N THR A 42 -2.52 -10.29 19.85
CA THR A 42 -1.35 -10.04 19.00
C THR A 42 -1.61 -8.90 18.04
N TRP A 43 -0.55 -8.16 17.70
CA TRP A 43 -0.64 -6.94 16.91
C TRP A 43 0.58 -6.74 16.03
N SER A 44 0.41 -5.96 14.98
CA SER A 44 1.51 -5.41 14.19
C SER A 44 1.22 -3.95 13.82
N ALA A 45 2.26 -3.15 13.71
CA ALA A 45 2.20 -1.79 13.19
C ALA A 45 3.23 -1.66 12.07
N TRP A 46 2.97 -0.81 11.09
CA TRP A 46 3.91 -0.56 10.00
C TRP A 46 3.87 0.86 9.50
N VAL A 47 4.98 1.23 8.89
CA VAL A 47 5.10 2.39 8.01
C VAL A 47 5.49 1.88 6.63
N GLU A 48 4.92 2.49 5.62
CA GLU A 48 5.26 2.23 4.23
C GLU A 48 5.56 3.52 3.49
N TYR A 49 6.42 3.39 2.50
CA TYR A 49 6.67 4.39 1.49
C TYR A 49 6.40 3.79 0.12
N LEU A 50 5.67 4.54 -0.72
CA LEU A 50 5.36 4.18 -2.09
C LEU A 50 5.80 5.28 -3.04
N ASN A 51 6.40 4.86 -4.15
CA ASN A 51 6.87 5.73 -5.19
C ASN A 51 6.54 5.08 -6.54
N VAL A 52 5.61 5.69 -7.27
CA VAL A 52 5.04 5.17 -8.52
C VAL A 52 5.32 6.17 -9.62
N GLU A 53 5.88 5.74 -10.74
CA GLU A 53 6.13 6.58 -11.91
C GLU A 53 4.88 6.72 -12.81
N ASP A 54 4.91 7.68 -13.73
CA ASP A 54 3.79 7.97 -14.64
C ASP A 54 3.62 6.82 -15.65
N GLY A 55 2.46 6.18 -15.66
CA GLY A 55 2.18 5.00 -16.50
C GLY A 55 2.48 3.65 -15.83
N ALA A 56 2.95 3.65 -14.56
CA ALA A 56 3.14 2.42 -13.80
C ALA A 56 1.78 1.89 -13.37
N TYR A 57 1.42 0.72 -13.90
CA TYR A 57 0.16 0.08 -13.57
C TYR A 57 0.28 -0.73 -12.29
N LEU A 58 -0.32 -0.25 -11.20
CA LEU A 58 -0.58 -1.10 -10.03
C LEU A 58 -1.84 -1.93 -10.29
N GLY A 59 -1.71 -2.85 -11.25
CA GLY A 59 -2.77 -3.75 -11.67
C GLY A 59 -3.10 -4.83 -10.66
N GLY A 60 -4.39 -5.08 -10.46
CA GLY A 60 -4.87 -6.24 -9.71
C GLY A 60 -4.70 -6.14 -8.20
N SER A 61 -4.77 -7.31 -7.53
CA SER A 61 -4.57 -7.46 -6.09
C SER A 61 -3.09 -7.35 -5.73
N THR A 62 -2.44 -6.23 -6.08
CA THR A 62 -1.17 -5.88 -5.43
C THR A 62 -1.46 -5.85 -3.93
N ASN A 63 -0.60 -6.47 -3.11
CA ASN A 63 -0.77 -6.60 -1.65
C ASN A 63 -0.66 -5.23 -0.91
N ILE A 64 -1.08 -4.15 -1.56
CA ILE A 64 -1.09 -2.76 -1.13
C ILE A 64 -2.54 -2.44 -0.79
N TRP A 65 -2.78 -1.86 0.38
CA TRP A 65 -4.12 -1.64 0.92
C TRP A 65 -4.88 -0.45 0.28
N ARG A 66 -4.23 0.30 -0.62
CA ARG A 66 -4.79 1.46 -1.32
C ARG A 66 -5.76 0.99 -2.42
N PHE A 67 -6.92 1.63 -2.49
CA PHE A 67 -8.06 1.15 -3.28
C PHE A 67 -8.08 1.59 -4.74
N ASP A 68 -7.23 2.54 -5.10
CA ASP A 68 -7.39 3.26 -6.35
C ASP A 68 -6.11 3.14 -7.17
N SER A 69 -6.15 2.23 -8.14
CA SER A 69 -5.09 2.06 -9.14
C SER A 69 -4.86 3.35 -9.94
N ASP A 70 -5.89 4.19 -10.09
CA ASP A 70 -5.83 5.47 -10.81
C ASP A 70 -5.26 6.58 -9.91
N ALA A 71 -5.52 6.54 -8.60
CA ALA A 71 -4.89 7.44 -7.61
C ALA A 71 -3.39 7.17 -7.44
N LEU A 72 -2.91 6.02 -7.90
CA LEU A 72 -1.52 5.63 -7.77
C LEU A 72 -0.66 5.99 -8.97
N ASN A 73 -1.20 6.64 -10.00
CA ASN A 73 -0.40 7.07 -11.13
C ASN A 73 0.47 8.29 -10.77
N ASN A 74 1.79 8.17 -10.95
CA ASN A 74 2.72 9.28 -10.79
C ASN A 74 2.72 9.95 -9.38
N ILE A 75 2.68 9.14 -8.33
CA ILE A 75 2.54 9.59 -6.92
C ILE A 75 3.76 9.22 -6.06
N LYS A 76 4.02 10.02 -5.04
CA LYS A 76 4.80 9.66 -3.85
C LYS A 76 3.92 9.78 -2.63
N THR A 77 3.83 8.75 -1.80
CA THR A 77 2.95 8.76 -0.63
C THR A 77 3.52 7.89 0.47
N TRP A 78 3.27 8.29 1.72
CA TRP A 78 3.53 7.48 2.88
C TRP A 78 2.24 6.85 3.37
N GLY A 79 2.37 5.74 4.08
CA GLY A 79 1.26 5.09 4.76
C GLY A 79 1.71 4.63 6.13
N VAL A 80 0.79 4.70 7.10
CA VAL A 80 0.94 4.03 8.39
C VAL A 80 -0.25 3.14 8.60
N GLY A 81 -0.03 2.05 9.31
CA GLY A 81 -1.07 1.09 9.55
C GLY A 81 -0.83 0.23 10.77
N GLY A 82 -1.90 -0.41 11.21
CA GLY A 82 -1.85 -1.38 12.28
C GLY A 82 -2.90 -2.47 12.10
N SER A 83 -2.58 -3.63 12.66
CA SER A 83 -3.43 -4.80 12.76
C SER A 83 -3.49 -5.24 14.20
N TYR A 84 -4.69 -5.56 14.68
CA TYR A 84 -4.93 -6.10 16.02
C TYR A 84 -5.87 -7.30 15.97
N VAL A 85 -5.46 -8.42 16.58
CA VAL A 85 -6.27 -9.63 16.66
C VAL A 85 -7.21 -9.50 17.85
N VAL A 86 -8.45 -9.08 17.60
CA VAL A 86 -9.47 -8.86 18.64
C VAL A 86 -9.85 -10.18 19.30
N ALA A 87 -10.03 -11.23 18.49
CA ALA A 87 -10.39 -12.57 18.94
C ALA A 87 -9.82 -13.60 17.95
N LYS A 88 -9.93 -14.89 18.28
CA LYS A 88 -9.47 -15.95 17.38
C LYS A 88 -10.20 -15.82 16.03
N ASN A 89 -9.43 -15.73 14.95
CA ASN A 89 -9.88 -15.49 13.59
C ASN A 89 -10.56 -14.14 13.31
N THR A 90 -10.46 -13.17 14.23
CA THR A 90 -11.00 -11.82 14.05
C THR A 90 -9.86 -10.82 14.10
N LEU A 91 -9.59 -10.18 12.97
CA LEU A 91 -8.56 -9.18 12.80
C LEU A 91 -9.20 -7.81 12.54
N PHE A 92 -8.79 -6.80 13.30
CA PHE A 92 -9.10 -5.41 13.01
C PHE A 92 -7.88 -4.75 12.39
N ASN A 93 -8.07 -4.03 11.29
CA ASN A 93 -7.00 -3.25 10.69
C ASN A 93 -7.41 -1.79 10.50
N VAL A 94 -6.42 -0.91 10.59
CA VAL A 94 -6.58 0.53 10.35
C VAL A 94 -5.35 1.06 9.63
N TYR A 95 -5.56 1.88 8.60
CA TYR A 95 -4.52 2.45 7.75
C TYR A 95 -4.82 3.90 7.42
N GLN A 96 -3.78 4.71 7.27
CA GLN A 96 -3.88 6.10 6.83
C GLN A 96 -2.69 6.45 5.94
N SER A 97 -2.94 7.15 4.83
CA SER A 97 -1.89 7.78 4.03
C SER A 97 -1.59 9.19 4.52
N PHE A 98 -0.37 9.64 4.27
CA PHE A 98 0.04 11.02 4.53
C PHE A 98 1.19 11.42 3.60
N GLY A 99 1.36 12.73 3.43
CA GLY A 99 2.44 13.27 2.60
C GLY A 99 2.33 12.82 1.15
N SER A 100 1.10 12.60 0.67
CA SER A 100 0.78 12.24 -0.69
C SER A 100 1.06 13.44 -1.62
N LYS A 101 1.83 13.21 -2.69
CA LYS A 101 2.24 14.24 -3.65
C LYS A 101 2.29 13.67 -5.06
N TRP A 102 1.77 14.42 -6.04
CA TRP A 102 2.00 14.12 -7.45
C TRP A 102 3.44 14.46 -7.85
N LYS A 103 4.07 13.64 -8.70
CA LYS A 103 5.39 13.95 -9.26
C LYS A 103 5.22 14.68 -10.60
N THR A 104 5.17 16.00 -10.58
CA THR A 104 5.36 16.91 -11.74
C THR A 104 4.96 16.36 -13.12
N ASN A 105 3.66 16.35 -13.41
CA ASN A 105 3.14 16.35 -14.80
C ASN A 105 1.66 16.75 -14.89
N LYS A 106 0.92 16.75 -13.76
CA LYS A 106 -0.44 17.28 -13.70
C LYS A 106 -0.41 18.80 -13.49
N THR A 107 -0.48 19.56 -14.57
CA THR A 107 -0.60 21.02 -14.52
C THR A 107 -1.87 21.38 -13.72
N ASN A 108 -1.73 22.15 -12.63
CA ASN A 108 -2.84 22.60 -11.75
C ASN A 108 -3.63 21.49 -11.01
N ALA A 109 -3.05 20.33 -10.73
CA ALA A 109 -3.67 19.38 -9.83
C ALA A 109 -3.31 19.68 -8.37
N ASP A 110 -4.32 19.79 -7.51
CA ASP A 110 -4.15 19.75 -6.06
C ASP A 110 -3.48 18.43 -5.65
N ASP A 111 -2.73 18.47 -4.54
CA ASP A 111 -2.12 17.27 -3.96
C ASP A 111 -3.21 16.19 -3.72
N PRO A 112 -2.88 14.89 -3.89
CA PRO A 112 -3.83 13.80 -3.70
C PRO A 112 -4.43 13.83 -2.30
N GLU A 113 -5.74 13.61 -2.18
CA GLU A 113 -6.40 13.48 -0.89
C GLU A 113 -5.88 12.26 -0.11
N GLU A 114 -5.75 12.43 1.21
CA GLU A 114 -5.25 11.37 2.08
C GLU A 114 -6.35 10.34 2.38
N GLN A 115 -6.01 9.06 2.24
CA GLN A 115 -6.91 7.94 2.43
C GLN A 115 -6.85 7.45 3.89
N THR A 116 -7.99 7.25 4.53
CA THR A 116 -8.11 6.55 5.81
C THR A 116 -9.06 5.38 5.67
N ARG A 117 -8.66 4.20 6.17
CA ARG A 117 -9.45 2.97 6.11
C ARG A 117 -9.42 2.25 7.44
N ALA A 118 -10.56 1.69 7.82
CA ALA A 118 -10.66 0.68 8.87
C ALA A 118 -11.41 -0.53 8.32
N GLU A 119 -10.97 -1.73 8.70
CA GLU A 119 -11.60 -2.98 8.26
C GLU A 119 -11.60 -4.03 9.37
N PHE A 120 -12.64 -4.87 9.34
CA PHE A 120 -12.72 -6.07 10.16
C PHE A 120 -12.68 -7.29 9.24
N VAL A 121 -11.76 -8.20 9.50
CA VAL A 121 -11.60 -9.45 8.75
C VAL A 121 -11.91 -10.62 9.67
N PHE A 122 -12.93 -11.39 9.28
CA PHE A 122 -13.32 -12.63 9.93
C PHE A 122 -12.89 -13.81 9.06
N SER A 123 -12.38 -14.88 9.68
CA SER A 123 -12.04 -16.13 8.98
C SER A 123 -12.73 -17.29 9.69
N PHE A 124 -13.51 -18.08 8.96
CA PHE A 124 -14.26 -19.22 9.49
C PHE A 124 -13.65 -20.54 9.03
#